data_AF-A0A7V2JS43-F1
#
_entry.id   AF-A0A7V2JS43-F1
#
_cell.length_a   1.000
_cell.length_b   1.000
_cell.length_c   1.000
_cell.angle_alpha   90.00
_cell.angle_beta   90.00
_cell.angle_gamma   90.00
#
_symmetry.space_group_name_H-M   'P 1'
#
loop_
_entity.id
_entity.type
_entity.pdbx_description
1 polymer ?
#
loop_
_entity_poly.entity_id
_entity_poly.type
_entity_poly.pdbx_seq_one_letter_code
_entity_poly.pdbx_strand_id
1 'polypeptide(L)'
;MAVGTPLVVNIPTALAGLYAYNKQGFVDYKLVPFLALPGIVGAIAGSYGTRFVNGSIILLITAGVIFILGLRVPFNYRNDAGEREVKHLYLLIFGFLIGLFSGFLGLGGGFLLVPFLTLFIRKDVKSAFGTSLAVIAAITIPAAVVHFYLGHVDLRLAGLLILGAVPGAFLGSRVAVRLSNRLLRVAFSLLLLVLAGYLGYNELVRLVS
;
A
#
# COMPACT_ATOMS: atom_id res chain seq x y z
N MET A 1 -1.14 -21.84 0.97
CA MET A 1 -0.99 -20.51 1.59
C MET A 1 -1.97 -19.55 0.94
N ALA A 2 -2.88 -18.92 1.70
CA ALA A 2 -3.93 -18.06 1.17
C ALA A 2 -3.44 -16.62 0.90
N VAL A 3 -2.33 -16.48 0.19
CA VAL A 3 -1.61 -15.20 -0.03
C VAL A 3 -2.44 -14.20 -0.84
N GLY A 4 -3.41 -14.69 -1.62
CA GLY A 4 -4.31 -13.86 -2.42
C GLY A 4 -5.53 -13.31 -1.66
N THR A 5 -5.86 -13.88 -0.51
CA THR A 5 -7.05 -13.48 0.28
C THR A 5 -7.05 -11.99 0.63
N PRO A 6 -5.95 -11.37 1.10
CA PRO A 6 -5.95 -9.95 1.43
C PRO A 6 -6.17 -9.03 0.22
N LEU A 7 -5.80 -9.45 -1.00
CA LEU A 7 -6.05 -8.66 -2.22
C LEU A 7 -7.56 -8.51 -2.48
N VAL A 8 -8.33 -9.58 -2.25
CA VAL A 8 -9.81 -9.55 -2.35
C VAL A 8 -10.40 -8.62 -1.30
N VAL A 9 -9.90 -8.70 -0.06
CA VAL A 9 -10.35 -7.82 1.04
C VAL A 9 -10.00 -6.36 0.76
N ASN A 10 -8.87 -6.10 0.13
CA ASN A 10 -8.38 -4.75 -0.17
C ASN A 10 -9.26 -3.99 -1.17
N ILE A 11 -9.99 -4.67 -2.05
CA ILE A 11 -10.87 -4.01 -3.03
C ILE A 11 -11.98 -3.20 -2.32
N PRO A 12 -12.90 -3.81 -1.54
CA PRO A 12 -13.97 -3.07 -0.89
C PRO A 12 -13.46 -2.12 0.20
N THR A 13 -12.36 -2.45 0.90
CA THR A 13 -11.81 -1.59 1.96
C THR A 13 -11.16 -0.34 1.38
N ALA A 14 -10.41 -0.46 0.27
CA ALA A 14 -9.83 0.68 -0.42
C ALA A 14 -10.92 1.58 -0.99
N LEU A 15 -11.98 1.01 -1.59
CA LEU A 15 -13.13 1.78 -2.08
C LEU A 15 -13.87 2.51 -0.96
N ALA A 16 -14.09 1.85 0.18
CA ALA A 16 -14.74 2.45 1.34
C ALA A 16 -13.93 3.61 1.92
N GLY A 17 -12.61 3.46 2.01
CA GLY A 17 -11.70 4.54 2.44
C GLY A 17 -11.63 5.67 1.41
N LEU A 18 -11.53 5.32 0.12
CA LEU A 18 -11.43 6.27 -0.99
C LEU A 18 -12.61 7.23 -1.00
N TYR A 19 -13.82 6.75 -0.73
CA TYR A 19 -15.01 7.59 -0.66
C TYR A 19 -14.85 8.79 0.28
N ALA A 20 -14.28 8.59 1.47
CA ALA A 20 -14.09 9.66 2.46
C ALA A 20 -13.06 10.71 2.01
N TYR A 21 -11.97 10.28 1.38
CA TYR A 21 -10.94 11.17 0.85
C TYR A 21 -11.38 11.89 -0.43
N ASN A 22 -12.13 11.20 -1.30
CA ASN A 22 -12.65 11.75 -2.55
C ASN A 22 -13.66 12.86 -2.29
N LYS A 23 -14.56 12.68 -1.32
CA LYS A 23 -15.53 13.70 -0.92
C LYS A 23 -14.89 15.02 -0.47
N GLN A 24 -13.63 14.95 -0.03
CA GLN A 24 -12.87 16.09 0.51
C GLN A 24 -11.84 16.63 -0.48
N GLY A 25 -11.84 16.13 -1.73
CA GLY A 25 -10.95 16.60 -2.79
C GLY A 25 -9.48 16.22 -2.60
N PHE A 26 -9.16 15.24 -1.76
CA PHE A 26 -7.78 14.85 -1.51
C PHE A 26 -7.19 13.89 -2.57
N VAL A 27 -8.01 13.37 -3.49
CA VAL A 27 -7.56 12.37 -4.47
C VAL A 27 -7.04 13.06 -5.72
N ASP A 28 -5.77 12.83 -6.06
CA ASP A 28 -5.19 13.31 -7.31
C ASP A 28 -5.31 12.25 -8.41
N TYR A 29 -6.40 12.33 -9.17
CA TYR A 29 -6.67 11.41 -10.28
C TYR A 29 -5.70 11.53 -11.45
N LYS A 30 -4.90 12.61 -11.55
CA LYS A 30 -3.91 12.75 -12.63
C LYS A 30 -2.76 11.77 -12.45
N LEU A 31 -2.36 11.49 -11.21
CA LEU A 31 -1.28 10.56 -10.89
C LEU A 31 -1.71 9.09 -10.96
N VAL A 32 -3.01 8.82 -10.76
CA VAL A 32 -3.56 7.46 -10.70
C VAL A 32 -3.19 6.62 -11.92
N PRO A 33 -3.44 7.03 -13.19
CA PRO A 33 -3.13 6.18 -14.34
C PRO A 33 -1.63 5.91 -14.48
N PHE A 34 -0.76 6.88 -14.19
CA PHE A 34 0.70 6.72 -14.29
C PHE A 34 1.28 5.77 -13.25
N LEU A 35 0.58 5.56 -12.14
CA LEU A 35 0.99 4.61 -11.10
C LEU A 35 0.26 3.27 -11.22
N ALA A 36 -1.03 3.30 -11.53
CA ALA A 36 -1.89 2.12 -11.57
C ALA A 36 -1.62 1.25 -12.79
N LEU A 37 -1.52 1.81 -14.01
CA LEU A 37 -1.28 1.01 -15.22
C LEU A 37 0.00 0.15 -15.14
N PRO A 38 1.19 0.74 -14.88
CA PRO A 38 2.39 -0.07 -14.69
C PRO A 38 2.32 -0.92 -13.43
N GLY A 39 1.63 -0.46 -12.38
CA GLY A 39 1.43 -1.22 -11.16
C GLY A 39 0.57 -2.47 -11.34
N ILE A 40 -0.41 -2.46 -12.25
CA ILE A 40 -1.18 -3.65 -12.63
C ILE A 40 -0.26 -4.68 -13.28
N VAL A 41 0.57 -4.25 -14.23
CA VAL A 41 1.56 -5.12 -14.89
C VAL A 41 2.54 -5.69 -13.86
N GLY A 42 3.05 -4.84 -12.95
CA GLY A 42 3.91 -5.24 -11.85
C GLY A 42 3.24 -6.25 -10.93
N ALA A 43 1.99 -6.01 -10.52
CA ALA A 43 1.27 -6.90 -9.62
C ALA A 43 1.03 -8.28 -10.22
N ILE A 44 0.65 -8.35 -11.50
CA ILE A 44 0.51 -9.62 -12.21
C ILE A 44 1.87 -10.34 -12.25
N ALA A 45 2.93 -9.64 -12.63
CA ALA A 45 4.28 -10.21 -12.67
C ALA A 45 4.72 -10.72 -11.28
N GLY A 46 4.44 -9.96 -10.21
CA GLY A 46 4.76 -10.32 -8.83
C GLY A 46 3.98 -11.55 -8.36
N SER A 47 2.69 -11.65 -8.69
CA SER A 47 1.84 -12.80 -8.36
C SER A 47 2.35 -14.12 -8.95
N TYR A 48 2.89 -14.09 -10.18
CA TYR A 48 3.57 -15.25 -10.77
C TYR A 48 4.97 -15.46 -10.20
N GLY A 49 5.67 -14.36 -9.89
CA GLY A 49 7.03 -14.34 -9.37
C GLY A 49 7.20 -14.99 -8.00
N THR A 50 6.13 -15.05 -7.18
CA THR A 50 6.16 -15.57 -5.79
C THR A 50 6.78 -16.96 -5.68
N ARG A 51 6.74 -17.77 -6.75
CA ARG A 51 7.34 -19.12 -6.76
C ARG A 51 8.86 -19.16 -6.91
N PHE A 52 9.46 -18.07 -7.40
CA PHE A 52 10.88 -18.01 -7.75
C PHE A 52 11.76 -17.36 -6.68
N VAL A 53 11.14 -16.74 -5.67
CA VAL A 53 11.85 -15.95 -4.68
C VAL A 53 11.57 -16.49 -3.29
N ASN A 54 12.63 -16.69 -2.51
CA ASN A 54 12.51 -17.13 -1.13
C ASN A 54 11.73 -16.09 -0.31
N GLY A 55 10.60 -16.49 0.27
CA GLY A 55 9.73 -15.62 1.05
C GLY A 55 10.45 -14.91 2.21
N SER A 56 11.45 -15.56 2.82
CA SER A 56 12.26 -14.99 3.90
C SER A 56 13.03 -13.74 3.44
N ILE A 57 13.61 -13.79 2.24
CA ILE A 57 14.37 -12.66 1.69
C ILE A 57 13.43 -11.50 1.36
N ILE A 58 12.26 -11.78 0.77
CA ILE A 58 11.27 -10.73 0.47
C ILE A 58 10.82 -10.05 1.77
N LEU A 59 10.50 -10.82 2.80
CA LEU A 59 10.01 -10.30 4.07
C LEU A 59 11.07 -9.44 4.78
N LEU A 60 12.33 -9.87 4.79
CA LEU A 60 13.42 -9.06 5.34
C LEU A 60 13.64 -7.76 4.56
N ILE A 61 13.66 -7.82 3.23
CA ILE A 61 13.77 -6.62 2.38
C ILE A 61 12.60 -5.68 2.65
N THR A 62 11.38 -6.22 2.69
CA THR A 62 10.16 -5.45 2.95
C THR A 62 10.19 -4.79 4.32
N ALA A 63 10.57 -5.54 5.36
CA ALA A 63 10.72 -5.01 6.72
C ALA A 63 11.76 -3.89 6.76
N GLY A 64 12.92 -4.07 6.12
CA GLY A 64 13.95 -3.04 6.00
C GLY A 64 13.45 -1.78 5.28
N VAL A 65 12.76 -1.94 4.15
CA VAL A 65 12.16 -0.82 3.40
C VAL A 65 11.12 -0.10 4.26
N ILE A 66 10.18 -0.82 4.88
CA ILE A 66 9.16 -0.23 5.76
C ILE A 66 9.80 0.51 6.94
N PHE A 67 10.84 -0.05 7.54
CA PHE A 67 11.57 0.58 8.65
C PHE A 67 12.19 1.92 8.21
N ILE A 68 12.89 1.93 7.07
CA ILE A 68 13.49 3.14 6.50
C ILE A 68 12.42 4.20 6.18
N LEU A 69 11.29 3.78 5.59
CA LEU A 69 10.18 4.68 5.27
C LEU A 69 9.53 5.23 6.54
N GLY A 70 9.31 4.38 7.56
CA GLY A 70 8.78 4.78 8.86
C GLY A 70 9.67 5.79 9.59
N LEU A 71 10.99 5.67 9.47
CA LEU A 71 11.93 6.65 10.00
C LEU A 71 11.97 7.94 9.18
N ARG A 72 11.80 7.91 7.86
CA ARG A 72 11.95 9.10 6.99
C ARG A 72 10.70 9.95 6.85
N VAL A 73 9.52 9.33 6.84
CA VAL A 73 8.23 10.02 6.69
C VAL A 73 8.03 11.17 7.71
N PRO A 74 8.34 11.04 9.02
CA PRO A 74 8.06 12.11 9.98
C PRO A 74 8.96 13.35 9.80
N PHE A 75 10.21 13.18 9.36
CA PHE A 75 11.19 14.27 9.27
C PHE A 75 11.23 14.98 7.92
N ASN A 76 10.83 14.33 6.83
CA ASN A 76 11.10 14.85 5.47
C ASN A 76 9.95 15.66 4.86
N TYR A 77 9.12 16.29 5.70
CA TYR A 77 8.03 17.13 5.24
C TYR A 77 8.37 18.59 5.48
N ARG A 78 8.86 19.25 4.43
CA ARG A 78 8.95 20.71 4.38
C ARG A 78 7.63 21.21 3.79
N ASN A 79 6.89 21.98 4.58
CA ASN A 79 5.59 22.56 4.22
C ASN A 79 5.70 23.64 3.12
N ASP A 80 6.93 23.98 2.70
CA ASP A 80 7.22 25.24 2.02
C ASP A 80 7.82 25.05 0.61
N ALA A 81 7.93 23.80 0.13
CA ALA A 81 8.35 23.51 -1.24
C ALA A 81 7.18 22.87 -1.96
N GLY A 82 6.61 23.57 -2.95
CA GLY A 82 5.51 23.08 -3.78
C GLY A 82 5.77 21.68 -4.37
N GLU A 83 4.69 21.03 -4.83
CA GLU A 83 4.72 19.69 -5.41
C GLU A 83 5.86 19.58 -6.43
N ARG A 84 6.72 18.57 -6.27
CA ARG A 84 7.80 18.36 -7.22
C ARG A 84 7.23 17.74 -8.47
N GLU A 85 7.47 18.38 -9.61
CA GLU A 85 7.19 17.77 -10.89
C GLU A 85 8.18 16.61 -11.10
N VAL A 86 7.66 15.39 -10.98
CA VAL A 86 8.45 14.17 -11.19
C VAL A 86 8.24 13.71 -12.63
N LYS A 87 9.33 13.36 -13.33
CA LYS A 87 9.22 12.86 -14.71
C LYS A 87 8.32 11.63 -14.75
N HIS A 88 7.42 11.57 -15.74
CA HIS A 88 6.50 10.45 -15.95
C HIS A 88 7.18 9.07 -15.94
N LEU A 89 8.42 8.98 -16.45
CA LEU A 89 9.21 7.75 -16.41
C LEU A 89 9.40 7.20 -14.99
N TYR A 90 9.66 8.07 -14.00
CA TYR A 90 9.80 7.62 -12.61
C TYR A 90 8.47 7.15 -12.04
N LEU A 91 7.36 7.82 -12.35
CA LEU A 91 6.03 7.35 -11.94
C LEU A 91 5.75 5.95 -12.49
N LEU A 92 6.15 5.70 -13.75
CA LEU A 92 5.98 4.40 -14.38
C LEU A 92 6.80 3.30 -13.68
N ILE A 93 8.08 3.56 -13.43
CA ILE A 93 8.99 2.61 -12.75
C ILE A 93 8.50 2.32 -11.33
N PHE A 94 8.18 3.36 -10.55
CA PHE A 94 7.73 3.18 -9.17
C PHE A 94 6.36 2.52 -9.11
N GLY A 95 5.43 2.88 -10.01
CA GLY A 95 4.14 2.21 -10.13
C GLY A 95 4.33 0.71 -10.34
N PHE A 96 5.18 0.33 -11.30
CA PHE A 96 5.54 -1.08 -11.56
C PHE A 96 6.12 -1.76 -10.32
N LEU A 97 7.13 -1.17 -9.67
CA LEU A 97 7.76 -1.75 -8.48
C LEU A 97 6.77 -1.92 -7.33
N ILE A 98 5.94 -0.93 -7.05
CA ILE A 98 4.93 -1.01 -5.99
C ILE A 98 3.92 -2.11 -6.30
N GLY A 99 3.49 -2.20 -7.56
CA GLY A 99 2.68 -3.31 -8.06
C GLY A 99 3.34 -4.66 -7.82
N LEU A 100 4.60 -4.79 -8.23
CA LEU A 100 5.41 -6.00 -8.08
C LEU A 100 5.46 -6.47 -6.62
N PHE A 101 5.83 -5.59 -5.69
CA PHE A 101 5.82 -5.91 -4.25
C PHE A 101 4.41 -6.23 -3.73
N SER A 102 3.38 -5.54 -4.23
CA SER A 102 1.99 -5.83 -3.87
C SER A 102 1.56 -7.22 -4.30
N GLY A 103 1.96 -7.68 -5.50
CA GLY A 103 1.69 -9.02 -6.02
C GLY A 103 2.44 -10.11 -5.24
N PHE A 104 3.71 -9.85 -4.89
CA PHE A 104 4.51 -10.78 -4.08
C PHE A 104 3.95 -10.99 -2.67
N LEU A 105 3.60 -9.88 -2.00
CA LEU A 105 3.25 -9.88 -0.58
C LEU A 105 1.74 -10.07 -0.33
N GLY A 106 0.90 -9.80 -1.33
CA GLY A 106 -0.56 -9.75 -1.17
C GLY A 106 -1.07 -8.58 -0.33
N LEU A 107 -0.19 -7.68 0.15
CA LEU A 107 -0.52 -6.63 1.12
C LEU A 107 -1.17 -5.36 0.51
N GLY A 108 -1.28 -5.27 -0.82
CA GLY A 108 -1.93 -4.12 -1.48
C GLY A 108 -1.07 -2.87 -1.66
N GLY A 109 0.25 -2.92 -1.43
CA GLY A 109 1.23 -1.89 -1.85
C GLY A 109 1.12 -0.47 -1.26
N GLY A 110 0.06 -0.14 -0.52
CA GLY A 110 -0.19 1.22 -0.01
C GLY A 110 0.87 1.75 0.95
N PHE A 111 1.49 0.86 1.71
CA PHE A 111 2.59 1.19 2.62
C PHE A 111 3.85 1.68 1.89
N LEU A 112 4.02 1.38 0.59
CA LEU A 112 5.08 1.93 -0.26
C LEU A 112 4.59 3.19 -0.99
N LEU A 113 3.33 3.18 -1.43
CA LEU A 113 2.78 4.24 -2.27
C LEU A 113 2.62 5.57 -1.50
N VAL A 114 2.20 5.54 -0.24
CA VAL A 114 2.08 6.76 0.59
C VAL A 114 3.45 7.41 0.85
N PRO A 115 4.51 6.69 1.30
CA PRO A 115 5.85 7.25 1.40
C PRO A 115 6.41 7.72 0.06
N PHE A 116 6.12 7.02 -1.04
CA PHE A 116 6.54 7.47 -2.37
C PHE A 116 5.96 8.85 -2.71
N LEU A 117 4.64 9.01 -2.59
CA LEU A 117 3.96 10.28 -2.85
C LEU A 117 4.41 11.41 -1.91
N THR A 118 4.61 11.10 -0.63
CA THR A 118 5.00 12.12 0.37
C THR A 118 6.49 12.48 0.30
N LEU A 119 7.40 11.54 0.07
CA LEU A 119 8.85 11.79 0.09
C LEU A 119 9.40 12.24 -1.27
N PHE A 120 8.89 11.68 -2.38
CA PHE A 120 9.43 11.95 -3.71
C PHE A 120 8.64 13.03 -4.46
N ILE A 121 7.31 12.95 -4.42
CA ILE A 121 6.42 13.95 -5.07
C ILE A 121 6.14 15.15 -4.14
N ARG A 122 6.33 14.97 -2.83
CA ARG A 122 6.01 15.98 -1.79
C ARG A 122 4.52 16.32 -1.70
N LYS A 123 3.66 15.36 -2.01
CA LYS A 123 2.22 15.49 -1.76
C LYS A 123 1.94 15.63 -0.27
N ASP A 124 0.90 16.40 0.06
CA ASP A 124 0.35 16.39 1.41
C ASP A 124 -0.05 14.97 1.81
N VAL A 125 0.10 14.65 3.09
CA VAL A 125 -0.15 13.30 3.62
C VAL A 125 -1.59 12.86 3.34
N LYS A 126 -2.59 13.73 3.49
CA LYS A 126 -3.98 13.37 3.19
C LYS A 126 -4.17 13.09 1.71
N SER A 127 -3.53 13.88 0.85
CA SER A 127 -3.62 13.66 -0.59
C SER A 127 -2.89 12.40 -1.04
N ALA A 128 -1.75 12.10 -0.41
CA ALA A 128 -1.05 10.84 -0.62
C ALA A 128 -1.90 9.63 -0.21
N PHE A 129 -2.58 9.67 0.94
CA PHE A 129 -3.51 8.62 1.34
C PHE A 129 -4.66 8.46 0.35
N GLY A 130 -5.35 9.55 0.00
CA GLY A 130 -6.48 9.51 -0.95
C GLY A 130 -6.07 8.96 -2.32
N THR A 131 -4.99 9.49 -2.89
CA THR A 131 -4.44 9.03 -4.18
C THR A 131 -4.00 7.57 -4.11
N SER A 132 -3.41 7.15 -2.99
CA SER A 132 -2.99 5.77 -2.81
C SER A 132 -4.17 4.80 -2.80
N LEU A 133 -5.27 5.14 -2.12
CA LEU A 133 -6.46 4.29 -2.09
C LEU A 133 -7.04 4.07 -3.49
N ALA A 134 -7.04 5.11 -4.33
CA ALA A 134 -7.46 5.00 -5.73
C ALA A 134 -6.55 4.07 -6.54
N VAL A 135 -5.22 4.22 -6.41
CA VAL A 135 -4.25 3.35 -7.11
C VAL A 135 -4.36 1.91 -6.63
N ILE A 136 -4.47 1.68 -5.32
CA ILE A 136 -4.59 0.34 -4.74
C ILE A 136 -5.87 -0.33 -5.22
N ALA A 137 -7.01 0.37 -5.19
CA ALA A 137 -8.27 -0.17 -5.68
C ALA A 137 -8.16 -0.63 -7.15
N ALA A 138 -7.39 0.08 -7.97
CA ALA A 138 -7.14 -0.31 -9.36
C ALA A 138 -6.19 -1.51 -9.49
N ILE A 139 -5.10 -1.56 -8.72
CA ILE A 139 -4.08 -2.62 -8.81
C ILE A 139 -4.58 -3.95 -8.21
N THR A 140 -5.36 -3.91 -7.12
CA THR A 140 -5.76 -5.11 -6.40
C THR A 140 -6.79 -5.95 -7.13
N ILE A 141 -7.63 -5.35 -8.00
CA ILE A 141 -8.61 -6.08 -8.81
C ILE A 141 -7.95 -7.14 -9.70
N PRO A 142 -7.06 -6.80 -10.66
CA PRO A 142 -6.43 -7.79 -11.53
C PRO A 142 -5.54 -8.76 -10.74
N ALA A 143 -4.85 -8.29 -9.69
CA ALA A 143 -4.02 -9.17 -8.86
C ALA A 143 -4.88 -10.21 -8.11
N ALA A 144 -6.02 -9.81 -7.55
CA ALA A 144 -6.97 -10.72 -6.91
C ALA A 144 -7.52 -11.75 -7.88
N VAL A 145 -7.84 -11.34 -9.12
CA VAL A 145 -8.31 -12.25 -10.18
C VAL A 145 -7.25 -13.31 -10.49
N VAL A 146 -5.98 -12.92 -10.68
CA VAL A 146 -4.88 -13.88 -10.92
C VAL A 146 -4.73 -14.85 -9.73
N HIS A 147 -4.70 -14.35 -8.50
CA HIS A 147 -4.58 -15.21 -7.33
C HIS A 147 -5.80 -16.13 -7.13
N PHE A 148 -6.99 -15.69 -7.53
CA PHE A 148 -8.19 -16.51 -7.52
C PHE A 148 -8.05 -17.70 -8.47
N TYR A 149 -7.60 -17.46 -9.71
CA TYR A 149 -7.32 -18.53 -10.68
C TYR A 149 -6.18 -19.46 -10.24
N LEU A 150 -5.20 -18.95 -9.50
CA LEU A 150 -4.11 -19.75 -8.93
C LEU A 150 -4.53 -20.58 -7.70
N GLY A 151 -5.78 -20.47 -7.22
CA GLY A 151 -6.28 -21.18 -6.04
C GLY A 151 -5.69 -20.68 -4.72
N HIS A 152 -5.17 -19.45 -4.69
CA HIS A 152 -4.51 -18.84 -3.52
C HIS A 152 -5.46 -17.97 -2.67
N VAL A 153 -6.77 -18.06 -2.91
CA VAL A 153 -7.79 -17.25 -2.26
C VAL A 153 -8.71 -18.14 -1.42
N ASP A 154 -8.82 -17.82 -0.13
CA ASP A 154 -9.82 -18.37 0.76
C ASP A 154 -10.99 -17.38 0.89
N LEU A 155 -12.11 -17.69 0.24
CA LEU A 155 -13.29 -16.82 0.24
C LEU A 155 -13.98 -16.74 1.59
N ARG A 156 -13.89 -17.79 2.43
CA ARG A 156 -14.50 -17.77 3.77
C ARG A 156 -13.73 -16.82 4.67
N LEU A 157 -12.40 -16.92 4.65
CA LEU A 157 -11.54 -15.98 5.35
C LEU A 157 -11.68 -14.56 4.81
N ALA A 158 -11.77 -14.38 3.48
CA ALA A 158 -12.02 -13.07 2.87
C ALA A 158 -13.31 -12.43 3.39
N GLY A 159 -14.40 -13.19 3.44
CA GLY A 159 -15.69 -12.70 3.94
C GLY A 159 -15.61 -12.20 5.38
N LEU A 160 -14.99 -12.99 6.28
CA LEU A 160 -14.79 -12.61 7.68
C LEU A 160 -13.94 -11.34 7.81
N LEU A 161 -12.85 -11.24 7.03
CA LEU A 161 -11.98 -10.07 7.03
C LEU A 161 -12.69 -8.83 6.50
N ILE A 162 -13.51 -8.95 5.44
CA ILE A 162 -14.29 -7.85 4.87
C ILE A 162 -15.25 -7.26 5.90
N LEU A 163 -15.92 -8.10 6.70
CA LEU A 163 -16.88 -7.66 7.72
C LEU A 163 -16.25 -6.72 8.76
N GLY A 164 -14.99 -6.97 9.15
CA GLY A 164 -14.27 -6.08 10.06
C GLY A 164 -13.56 -4.94 9.35
N ALA A 165 -12.91 -5.22 8.21
CA ALA A 165 -12.01 -4.30 7.55
C ALA A 165 -12.75 -3.17 6.84
N VAL A 166 -13.94 -3.41 6.25
CA VAL A 166 -14.69 -2.37 5.52
C VAL A 166 -15.21 -1.29 6.48
N PRO A 167 -15.91 -1.61 7.58
CA PRO A 167 -16.30 -0.61 8.58
C PRO A 167 -15.08 0.09 9.19
N GLY A 168 -14.02 -0.65 9.48
CA GLY A 168 -12.77 -0.10 10.02
C GLY A 168 -12.13 0.93 9.07
N ALA A 169 -12.02 0.60 7.78
CA ALA A 169 -11.49 1.51 6.76
C ALA A 169 -12.39 2.74 6.57
N PHE A 170 -13.71 2.55 6.57
CA PHE A 170 -14.67 3.65 6.41
C PHE A 170 -14.65 4.63 7.59
N LEU A 171 -14.70 4.12 8.82
CA LEU A 171 -14.63 4.96 10.02
C LEU A 171 -13.25 5.58 10.19
N GLY A 172 -12.19 4.78 10.02
CA GLY A 172 -10.80 5.23 10.11
C GLY A 172 -10.47 6.35 9.11
N SER A 173 -10.92 6.22 7.86
CA SER A 173 -10.71 7.26 6.84
C SER A 173 -11.46 8.56 7.16
N ARG A 174 -12.69 8.48 7.69
CA ARG A 174 -13.44 9.67 8.13
C ARG A 174 -12.76 10.41 9.29
N VAL A 175 -12.18 9.68 10.23
CA VAL A 175 -11.39 10.29 11.31
C VAL A 175 -10.10 10.87 10.74
N ALA A 176 -9.37 10.12 9.92
CA ALA A 176 -8.09 10.52 9.35
C ALA A 176 -8.15 11.84 8.57
N VAL A 177 -9.20 12.04 7.75
CA VAL A 177 -9.41 13.28 6.99
C VAL A 177 -9.59 14.49 7.91
N ARG A 178 -10.11 14.32 9.13
CA ARG A 178 -10.28 15.39 10.13
C ARG A 178 -9.03 15.67 10.95
N LEU A 179 -8.06 14.76 10.99
CA LEU A 179 -6.81 14.96 11.73
C LEU A 179 -5.92 16.01 11.07
N SER A 180 -5.00 16.59 11.84
CA SER A 180 -3.94 17.42 11.26
C SER A 180 -2.95 16.56 10.48
N ASN A 181 -2.33 17.11 9.43
CA ASN A 181 -1.37 16.36 8.59
C ASN A 181 -0.18 15.86 9.42
N ARG A 182 0.21 16.61 10.47
CA ARG A 182 1.25 16.20 11.42
C ARG A 182 0.83 14.95 12.20
N LEU A 183 -0.37 14.93 12.77
CA LEU A 183 -0.86 13.78 13.54
C LEU A 183 -1.01 12.54 12.65
N LEU A 184 -1.62 12.70 11.47
CA LEU A 184 -1.81 11.61 10.53
C LEU A 184 -0.48 11.01 10.07
N ARG A 185 0.54 11.86 9.85
CA ARG A 185 1.89 11.44 9.51
C ARG A 185 2.57 10.66 10.62
N VAL A 186 2.54 11.18 11.84
CA VAL A 186 3.17 10.53 12.99
C VAL A 186 2.51 9.18 13.25
N ALA A 187 1.17 9.13 13.24
CA ALA A 187 0.41 7.89 13.38
C ALA A 187 0.79 6.87 12.30
N PHE A 188 0.88 7.29 11.03
CA PHE A 188 1.31 6.42 9.93
C PHE A 188 2.76 5.95 10.08
N SER A 189 3.67 6.84 10.49
CA SER A 189 5.09 6.51 10.69
C SER A 189 5.27 5.48 11.80
N LEU A 190 4.56 5.65 12.91
CA LEU A 190 4.53 4.69 14.01
C LEU A 190 3.95 3.34 13.56
N LEU A 191 2.87 3.36 12.79
CA LEU A 191 2.29 2.13 12.21
C LEU A 191 3.31 1.38 11.34
N LEU A 192 4.04 2.09 10.47
CA LEU A 192 5.09 1.47 9.66
C LEU A 192 6.21 0.88 10.53
N LEU A 193 6.68 1.60 11.55
CA LEU A 193 7.74 1.09 12.44
C LEU A 193 7.30 -0.15 13.21
N VAL A 194 6.06 -0.18 13.72
CA VAL A 194 5.49 -1.35 14.38
C VAL A 194 5.39 -2.52 13.40
N LEU A 195 4.91 -2.29 12.18
CA LEU A 195 4.80 -3.32 11.16
C LEU A 195 6.17 -3.88 10.76
N ALA A 196 7.17 -3.01 10.55
CA ALA A 196 8.53 -3.42 10.27
C ALA A 196 9.14 -4.24 11.40
N GLY A 197 8.95 -3.80 12.65
CA GLY A 197 9.43 -4.51 13.83
C GLY A 197 8.80 -5.89 13.96
N TYR A 198 7.48 -5.99 13.78
CA TYR A 198 6.75 -7.26 13.82
C TYR A 198 7.20 -8.23 12.72
N LEU A 199 7.28 -7.76 11.47
CA LEU A 199 7.72 -8.58 10.33
C LEU A 199 9.17 -9.04 10.50
N GLY A 200 10.07 -8.12 10.88
CA GLY A 200 11.48 -8.43 11.09
C GLY A 200 11.69 -9.41 12.23
N TYR A 201 11.02 -9.20 13.37
CA TYR A 201 11.12 -10.10 14.53
C TYR A 201 10.65 -11.51 14.19
N ASN A 202 9.47 -11.65 13.58
CA ASN A 202 8.93 -12.97 13.24
C ASN A 202 9.83 -13.73 12.26
N GLU A 203 10.40 -13.04 11.27
CA GLU A 203 11.27 -13.69 10.31
C GLU A 203 12.63 -14.09 10.94
N LEU A 204 13.19 -13.26 11.83
CA LEU A 204 14.41 -13.61 12.57
C LEU A 204 14.20 -14.83 13.47
N VAL A 205 13.08 -14.88 14.21
CA VAL A 205 12.75 -16.04 15.05
C VAL A 205 12.65 -17.30 14.20
N ARG A 206 11.99 -17.21 13.04
CA ARG A 206 11.81 -18.34 12.11
C ARG A 206 13.13 -18.84 11.51
N LEU A 207 14.12 -17.98 11.33
CA LEU A 207 15.45 -18.37 10.82
C LEU A 207 16.31 -19.06 11.88
N VAL A 208 16.02 -18.86 13.16
CA VAL A 208 16.78 -19.41 14.30
C VAL A 208 16.14 -20.70 14.85
N SER A 209 14.83 -20.90 14.67
CA SER A 209 14.07 -22.11 15.06
C SER A 209 14.14 -23.22 14.02
#